data_AF-A0A8J5VD09-F1
#
_entry.id   AF-A0A8J5VD09-F1
#
_cell.length_a   1.000
_cell.length_b   1.000
_cell.length_c   1.000
_cell.angle_alpha   90.00
_cell.angle_beta   90.00
_cell.angle_gamma   90.00
#
_symmetry.space_group_name_H-M   'P 1'
#
loop_
_entity.id
_entity.type
_entity.pdbx_description
1 polymer ?
#
loop_
_entity_poly.entity_id
_entity_poly.type
_entity_poly.pdbx_seq_one_letter_code
_entity_poly.pdbx_strand_id
1 'polypeptide(L)'
;MQSCSGTVVSWLLVVLAFFSWQIAVAQTQQAPKTDPAEVAALNRILGRWGLKSSPEWNISGEPCSGFASDGTDWDYYPNINPFIKCVCSYVNNTVCHITRLRVTKLDVVGQIPSELQNLTYLVDLYGT
;
A
#
# COMPACT_ATOMS: atom_id res chain seq x y z
N MET A 1 68.08 -11.06 -7.57
CA MET A 1 66.71 -11.58 -7.80
C MET A 1 65.86 -11.14 -6.62
N GLN A 2 64.96 -10.19 -6.89
CA GLN A 2 64.13 -9.49 -5.92
C GLN A 2 63.31 -10.50 -5.08
N SER A 3 63.53 -10.57 -3.77
CA SER A 3 62.57 -11.22 -2.86
C SER A 3 61.43 -10.26 -2.58
N CYS A 4 60.64 -9.96 -3.61
CA CYS A 4 59.36 -9.28 -3.51
C CYS A 4 58.29 -10.35 -3.69
N SER A 5 57.80 -11.02 -2.64
CA SER A 5 56.71 -11.98 -2.90
C SER A 5 55.83 -12.40 -1.73
N GLY A 6 56.31 -12.48 -0.49
CA GLY A 6 55.49 -13.07 0.59
C GLY A 6 54.55 -12.10 1.30
N THR A 7 55.12 -11.05 1.88
CA THR A 7 54.41 -10.16 2.81
C THR A 7 53.42 -9.24 2.11
N VAL A 8 53.82 -8.59 1.01
CA VAL A 8 52.94 -7.65 0.29
C VAL A 8 51.68 -8.34 -0.26
N VAL A 9 51.83 -9.56 -0.77
CA VAL A 9 50.70 -10.38 -1.25
C VAL A 9 49.80 -10.77 -0.06
N SER A 10 50.39 -11.15 1.08
CA SER A 10 49.62 -11.48 2.29
C SER A 10 48.83 -10.28 2.84
N TRP A 11 49.43 -9.09 2.89
CA TRP A 11 48.73 -7.86 3.31
C TRP A 11 47.61 -7.46 2.34
N LEU A 12 47.82 -7.62 1.02
CA LEU A 12 46.77 -7.38 0.02
C LEU A 12 45.59 -8.34 0.18
N LEU A 13 45.84 -9.62 0.46
CA LEU A 13 44.77 -10.62 0.67
C LEU A 13 43.97 -10.36 1.94
N VAL A 14 44.62 -9.92 3.02
CA VAL A 14 43.94 -9.53 4.27
C VAL A 14 43.07 -8.31 4.04
N VAL A 15 43.59 -7.28 3.35
CA VAL A 15 42.84 -6.05 3.04
C VAL A 15 41.62 -6.38 2.16
N LEU A 16 41.77 -7.20 1.12
CA LEU A 16 40.65 -7.63 0.27
C LEU A 16 39.59 -8.44 1.04
N ALA A 17 40.00 -9.28 1.99
CA ALA A 17 39.07 -10.02 2.84
C ALA A 17 38.27 -9.10 3.79
N PHE A 18 38.90 -8.05 4.34
CA PHE A 18 38.22 -7.08 5.21
C PHE A 18 37.23 -6.17 4.45
N PHE A 19 37.48 -5.85 3.18
CA PHE A 19 36.54 -5.07 2.35
C PHE A 19 35.32 -5.87 1.88
N SER A 20 35.33 -7.20 2.02
CA SER A 20 34.27 -8.09 1.54
C SER A 20 33.07 -8.21 2.49
N TRP A 21 33.10 -7.58 3.68
CA TRP A 21 32.11 -7.81 4.73
C TRP A 21 30.97 -6.80 4.81
N GLN A 22 30.94 -5.78 3.95
CA GLN A 22 29.91 -4.73 3.99
C GLN A 22 28.80 -5.02 2.99
N ILE A 23 28.10 -6.16 3.15
CA ILE A 23 26.82 -6.37 2.48
C ILE A 23 25.74 -5.74 3.35
N ALA A 24 25.28 -4.55 2.97
CA ALA A 24 24.07 -3.97 3.56
C ALA A 24 22.86 -4.77 3.06
N VAL A 25 22.26 -5.57 3.94
CA VAL A 25 20.98 -6.23 3.66
C VAL A 25 19.88 -5.17 3.80
N ALA A 26 19.38 -4.65 2.69
CA ALA A 26 18.14 -3.89 2.70
C ALA A 26 17.00 -4.86 3.04
N GLN A 27 16.41 -4.74 4.25
CA GLN A 27 15.16 -5.42 4.53
C GLN A 27 14.07 -4.78 3.66
N THR A 28 13.64 -5.47 2.61
CA THR A 28 12.43 -5.12 1.87
C THR A 28 11.24 -5.34 2.80
N GLN A 29 10.86 -4.29 3.53
CA GLN A 29 9.63 -4.30 4.29
C GLN A 29 8.48 -4.48 3.29
N GLN A 30 7.73 -5.57 3.44
CA GLN A 30 6.65 -5.92 2.53
C GLN A 30 5.62 -4.79 2.55
N ALA A 31 5.21 -4.32 1.37
CA ALA A 31 4.25 -3.22 1.27
C ALA A 31 2.99 -3.56 2.08
N PRO A 32 2.43 -2.59 2.83
CA PRO A 32 1.26 -2.85 3.65
C PRO A 32 0.09 -3.33 2.79
N LYS A 33 -0.72 -4.19 3.37
CA LYS A 33 -1.85 -4.86 2.71
C LYS A 33 -3.16 -4.42 3.32
N THR A 34 -4.15 -4.15 2.47
CA THR A 34 -5.51 -3.89 2.92
C THR A 34 -6.07 -5.15 3.56
N ASP A 35 -6.83 -4.97 4.65
CA ASP A 35 -7.53 -6.07 5.29
C ASP A 35 -8.36 -6.87 4.26
N PRO A 36 -8.16 -8.19 4.13
CA PRO A 36 -8.84 -8.99 3.12
C PRO A 36 -10.38 -8.95 3.22
N ALA A 37 -10.93 -8.79 4.42
CA ALA A 37 -12.37 -8.66 4.61
C ALA A 37 -12.88 -7.32 4.06
N GLU A 38 -12.12 -6.25 4.25
CA GLU A 38 -12.43 -4.93 3.69
C GLU A 38 -12.29 -4.91 2.16
N VAL A 39 -11.27 -5.58 1.61
CA VAL A 39 -11.13 -5.77 0.15
C VAL A 39 -12.35 -6.50 -0.42
N ALA A 40 -12.76 -7.61 0.21
CA ALA A 40 -13.93 -8.37 -0.23
C ALA A 40 -15.22 -7.55 -0.12
N ALA A 41 -15.38 -6.77 0.95
CA ALA A 41 -16.52 -5.89 1.16
C ALA A 41 -16.58 -4.77 0.11
N LEU A 42 -15.46 -4.07 -0.10
CA LEU A 42 -15.35 -3.01 -1.11
C LEU A 42 -15.70 -3.53 -2.51
N ASN A 43 -15.13 -4.66 -2.91
CA ASN A 43 -15.40 -5.25 -4.22
C ASN A 43 -16.88 -5.63 -4.39
N ARG A 44 -17.55 -6.12 -3.35
CA ARG A 44 -19.00 -6.41 -3.38
C ARG A 44 -19.84 -5.14 -3.46
N ILE A 45 -19.49 -4.10 -2.68
CA ILE A 45 -20.15 -2.80 -2.70
C ILE A 45 -20.08 -2.19 -4.10
N LEU A 46 -18.88 -2.08 -4.66
CA LEU A 46 -18.68 -1.54 -6.01
C LEU A 46 -19.38 -2.41 -7.06
N GLY A 47 -19.31 -3.74 -6.94
CA GLY A 47 -20.00 -4.65 -7.84
C GLY A 47 -21.52 -4.49 -7.84
N ARG A 48 -22.15 -4.32 -6.67
CA ARG A 48 -23.61 -4.04 -6.56
C ARG A 48 -24.00 -2.73 -7.22
N TRP A 49 -23.12 -1.74 -7.16
CA TRP A 49 -23.31 -0.44 -7.77
C TRP A 49 -22.87 -0.39 -9.25
N GLY A 50 -22.36 -1.49 -9.81
CA GLY A 50 -21.86 -1.52 -11.20
C GLY A 50 -20.57 -0.72 -11.42
N LEU A 51 -19.85 -0.43 -10.34
CA LEU A 51 -18.65 0.40 -10.32
C LEU A 51 -17.37 -0.44 -10.33
N LYS A 52 -16.25 0.21 -10.67
CA LYS A 52 -14.89 -0.35 -10.56
C LYS A 52 -13.99 0.61 -9.81
N SER A 53 -12.94 0.07 -9.21
CA SER A 53 -11.87 0.86 -8.60
C SER A 53 -11.10 1.65 -9.65
N SER A 54 -10.58 2.84 -9.30
CA SER A 54 -9.64 3.53 -10.19
C SER A 54 -8.22 2.97 -10.06
N PRO A 55 -7.43 2.95 -11.15
CA PRO A 55 -6.02 2.59 -11.10
C PRO A 55 -5.17 3.54 -10.24
N GLU A 56 -5.67 4.73 -9.93
CA GLU A 56 -5.02 5.73 -9.08
C GLU A 56 -4.94 5.31 -7.60
N TRP A 57 -5.77 4.36 -7.18
CA TRP A 57 -5.83 3.89 -5.79
C TRP A 57 -5.97 2.38 -5.60
N ASN A 58 -6.14 1.63 -6.69
CA ASN A 58 -6.10 0.17 -6.74
C ASN A 58 -4.99 -0.31 -7.70
N ILE A 59 -3.75 0.02 -7.36
CA ILE A 59 -2.56 -0.33 -8.14
C ILE A 59 -2.30 -1.83 -7.99
N SER A 60 -2.21 -2.53 -9.12
CA SER A 60 -1.93 -3.98 -9.17
C SER A 60 -2.91 -4.85 -8.37
N GLY A 61 -4.15 -4.38 -8.17
CA GLY A 61 -5.16 -5.12 -7.42
C GLY A 61 -5.07 -4.97 -5.90
N GLU A 62 -4.26 -4.04 -5.38
CA GLU A 62 -4.20 -3.66 -3.97
C GLU A 62 -4.99 -2.36 -3.75
N PRO A 63 -6.20 -2.41 -3.16
CA PRO A 63 -6.86 -1.22 -2.63
C PRO A 63 -5.94 -0.54 -1.59
N CYS A 64 -6.18 0.73 -1.23
CA CYS A 64 -5.29 1.46 -0.32
C CYS A 64 -3.84 1.63 -0.83
N SER A 65 -3.64 1.64 -2.14
CA SER A 65 -2.38 2.05 -2.78
C SER A 65 -2.53 3.44 -3.39
N GLY A 66 -1.41 4.02 -3.87
CA GLY A 66 -1.43 5.31 -4.56
C GLY A 66 -2.08 6.41 -3.73
N PHE A 67 -3.06 7.11 -4.30
CA PHE A 67 -3.70 8.25 -3.63
C PHE A 67 -4.57 7.85 -2.43
N ALA A 68 -4.98 6.59 -2.31
CA ALA A 68 -5.76 6.16 -1.16
C ALA A 68 -4.94 6.10 0.15
N SER A 69 -3.63 5.87 0.06
CA SER A 69 -2.73 5.77 1.23
C SER A 69 -1.79 6.97 1.41
N ASP A 70 -1.81 7.95 0.51
CA ASP A 70 -1.06 9.18 0.74
C ASP A 70 -1.65 10.01 1.90
N GLY A 71 -0.88 10.99 2.36
CA GLY A 71 -1.31 11.90 3.43
C GLY A 71 -2.21 13.05 2.96
N THR A 72 -2.53 13.14 1.67
CA THR A 72 -3.33 14.23 1.11
C THR A 72 -4.81 13.97 1.38
N ASP A 73 -5.53 15.01 1.79
CA ASP A 73 -6.97 14.89 1.99
C ASP A 73 -7.70 14.66 0.65
N TRP A 74 -8.79 13.88 0.66
CA TRP A 74 -9.54 13.52 -0.54
C TRP A 74 -10.23 14.70 -1.25
N ASP A 75 -10.32 15.86 -0.60
CA ASP A 75 -10.86 17.08 -1.21
C ASP A 75 -9.93 17.65 -2.29
N TYR A 76 -8.64 17.28 -2.24
CA TYR A 76 -7.67 17.58 -3.29
C TYR A 76 -7.73 16.59 -4.47
N TYR A 77 -8.60 15.57 -4.40
CA TYR A 77 -8.83 14.58 -5.46
C TYR A 77 -10.28 14.59 -5.97
N PRO A 78 -10.83 15.74 -6.41
CA PRO A 78 -12.26 15.86 -6.73
C PRO A 78 -12.69 15.04 -7.96
N ASN A 79 -11.74 14.65 -8.82
CA ASN A 79 -12.01 13.94 -10.07
C ASN A 79 -11.88 12.41 -9.92
N ILE A 80 -11.56 11.91 -8.73
CA ILE A 80 -11.44 10.48 -8.47
C ILE A 80 -12.71 10.03 -7.75
N ASN A 81 -13.50 9.19 -8.42
CA ASN A 81 -14.79 8.75 -7.93
C ASN A 81 -15.21 7.46 -8.67
N PRO A 82 -15.57 6.37 -7.95
CA PRO A 82 -15.55 6.23 -6.50
C PRO A 82 -14.12 6.36 -5.93
N PHE A 83 -14.01 6.79 -4.67
CA PHE A 83 -12.72 6.97 -4.02
C PHE A 83 -12.70 6.53 -2.56
N ILE A 84 -11.55 6.08 -2.11
CA ILE A 84 -11.32 5.67 -0.72
C ILE A 84 -10.10 6.38 -0.14
N LYS A 85 -10.08 6.54 1.19
CA LYS A 85 -8.86 6.83 1.94
C LYS A 85 -8.62 5.74 2.96
N CYS A 86 -7.35 5.46 3.20
CA CYS A 86 -6.92 4.38 4.07
C CYS A 86 -5.88 4.84 5.08
N VAL A 87 -5.83 4.13 6.21
CA VAL A 87 -4.79 4.29 7.23
C VAL A 87 -4.01 2.99 7.33
N CYS A 88 -2.69 3.06 7.10
CA CYS A 88 -1.79 1.91 7.02
C CYS A 88 -0.83 1.80 8.21
N SER A 89 -1.19 2.35 9.37
CA SER A 89 -0.36 2.33 10.58
C SER A 89 -0.63 1.13 11.49
N TYR A 90 -1.48 0.19 11.05
CA TYR A 90 -1.87 -0.98 11.85
C TYR A 90 -0.86 -2.11 11.71
N VAL A 91 -0.75 -2.92 12.78
CA VAL A 91 0.12 -4.11 12.85
C VAL A 91 1.53 -3.79 12.34
N ASN A 92 2.25 -2.88 13.02
CA ASN A 92 3.59 -2.44 12.64
C ASN A 92 3.70 -1.92 11.18
N ASN A 93 2.71 -1.15 10.75
CA ASN A 93 2.61 -0.60 9.39
C ASN A 93 2.51 -1.68 8.29
N THR A 94 1.91 -2.83 8.58
CA THR A 94 1.72 -3.92 7.60
C THR A 94 0.28 -4.09 7.16
N VAL A 95 -0.69 -3.54 7.90
CA VAL A 95 -2.12 -3.63 7.58
C VAL A 95 -2.70 -2.23 7.33
N CYS A 96 -3.43 -2.10 6.23
CA CYS A 96 -4.22 -0.93 5.87
C CYS A 96 -5.70 -1.16 6.13
N HIS A 97 -6.36 -0.14 6.65
CA HIS A 97 -7.80 -0.12 6.80
C HIS A 97 -8.46 1.01 6.03
N ILE A 98 -9.59 0.73 5.39
CA ILE A 98 -10.41 1.71 4.68
C ILE A 98 -11.13 2.57 5.72
N THR A 99 -10.82 3.87 5.73
CA THR A 99 -11.40 4.81 6.71
C THR A 99 -12.42 5.74 6.08
N ARG A 100 -12.32 6.00 4.78
CA ARG A 100 -13.29 6.83 4.07
C ARG A 100 -13.72 6.21 2.75
N LEU A 101 -14.99 6.37 2.39
CA LEU A 101 -15.56 5.96 1.11
C LEU A 101 -16.42 7.09 0.52
N ARG A 102 -16.10 7.50 -0.70
CA ARG A 102 -16.82 8.53 -1.46
C ARG A 102 -17.46 7.92 -2.69
N VAL A 103 -18.76 8.15 -2.84
CA VAL A 103 -19.59 7.71 -3.98
C VAL A 103 -20.60 8.79 -4.36
N THR A 104 -20.18 9.77 -5.16
CA THR A 104 -20.98 10.97 -5.45
C THR A 104 -21.40 11.06 -6.91
N LYS A 105 -22.64 11.44 -7.23
CA LYS A 105 -23.07 11.64 -8.64
C LYS A 105 -22.85 10.39 -9.50
N LEU A 106 -23.00 9.21 -8.90
CA LEU A 106 -22.86 7.92 -9.57
C LEU A 106 -24.22 7.34 -9.97
N ASP A 107 -25.31 8.06 -9.68
CA ASP A 107 -26.70 7.65 -9.93
C ASP A 107 -27.00 6.20 -9.49
N VAL A 108 -26.35 5.79 -8.40
CA VAL A 108 -26.51 4.44 -7.84
C VAL A 108 -27.85 4.37 -7.12
N VAL A 109 -28.78 3.61 -7.69
CA VAL A 109 -30.12 3.40 -7.13
C VAL A 109 -30.20 2.02 -6.49
N GLY A 110 -30.55 1.95 -5.22
CA GLY A 110 -30.73 0.68 -4.52
C GLY A 110 -30.57 0.81 -3.02
N GLN A 111 -30.65 -0.34 -2.34
CA GLN A 111 -30.39 -0.41 -0.90
C GLN A 111 -28.90 -0.17 -0.63
N ILE A 112 -28.62 0.55 0.45
CA ILE A 112 -27.28 0.68 1.01
C ILE A 112 -26.74 -0.74 1.29
N PRO A 113 -25.60 -1.15 0.68
CA PRO A 113 -25.07 -2.50 0.83
C PRO A 113 -24.75 -2.84 2.29
N SER A 114 -25.25 -3.98 2.76
CA SER A 114 -24.97 -4.48 4.12
C SER A 114 -23.49 -4.74 4.36
N GLU A 115 -22.72 -4.96 3.28
CA GLU A 115 -21.28 -5.16 3.26
C GLU A 115 -20.49 -3.98 3.83
N LEU A 116 -21.09 -2.78 3.93
CA LEU A 116 -20.48 -1.64 4.64
C LEU A 116 -20.13 -1.97 6.10
N GLN A 117 -20.86 -2.90 6.74
CA GLN A 117 -20.56 -3.35 8.11
C GLN A 117 -19.20 -4.06 8.22
N ASN A 118 -18.66 -4.58 7.11
CA ASN A 118 -17.35 -5.21 7.09
C ASN A 118 -16.21 -4.19 6.93
N LEU A 119 -16.52 -2.91 6.64
CA LEU A 119 -15.55 -1.81 6.68
C LEU A 119 -15.49 -1.25 8.10
N THR A 120 -14.94 -2.05 9.02
CA THR A 120 -15.04 -1.79 10.47
C THR A 120 -14.30 -0.53 10.94
N TYR A 121 -13.39 -0.01 10.13
CA TYR A 121 -12.66 1.22 10.39
C TYR A 121 -13.20 2.43 9.60
N LEU A 122 -14.32 2.26 8.88
CA LEU A 122 -14.94 3.35 8.13
C LEU A 122 -15.47 4.41 9.10
N VAL A 123 -14.91 5.62 9.03
CA VAL A 123 -15.31 6.77 9.83
C VAL A 123 -16.06 7.82 9.01
N ASP A 124 -15.92 7.79 7.68
CA ASP A 124 -16.58 8.74 6.78
C ASP A 124 -17.15 8.02 5.55
N LEU A 125 -18.43 8.20 5.31
CA LEU A 125 -19.14 7.73 4.13
C LEU A 125 -19.84 8.92 3.48
N TYR A 126 -19.35 9.35 2.33
CA TYR A 126 -19.89 10.49 1.60
C TYR A 126 -20.55 10.04 0.29
N GLY A 127 -21.86 10.27 0.17
CA GLY A 127 -22.63 9.99 -1.04
C GLY A 127 -23.64 11.08 -1.34
N THR A 128 -23.89 11.32 -2.63
CA THR A 128 -24.84 12.32 -3.15
C THR A 128 -25.53 11.80 -4.40
#